data_AF-A0A2S2PHF2-F1
#
_entry.id   AF-A0A2S2PHF2-F1
#
_cell.length_a   1.000
_cell.length_b   1.000
_cell.length_c   1.000
_cell.angle_alpha   90.00
_cell.angle_beta   90.00
_cell.angle_gamma   90.00
#
_symmetry.space_group_name_H-M   'P 1'
#
loop_
_entity.id
_entity.type
_entity.pdbx_description
1 polymer ?
#
loop_
_entity_poly.entity_id
_entity_poly.type
_entity_poly.pdbx_seq_one_letter_code
_entity_poly.pdbx_strand_id
1 'polypeptide(L)'
;LSIDATGGLLKKLTRTSLNLLSGHIFLYEAVVSTSVGHIPVTQMVSEKHDTLTIFYWLGQWMKCAIKSPNEVVCDFSKALLGAISRAFCNGNSLHAYNDNCFKVLIGHDDKLPPCYIRIDVAHVIKIFCRIKCLIGIK
;
A
#
# COMPACT_ATOMS: atom_id res chain seq x y z
N LEU A 1 7.36 2.55 -7.89
CA LEU A 1 6.19 3.38 -7.51
C LEU A 1 6.12 3.37 -6.00
N SER A 2 5.90 4.51 -5.35
CA SER A 2 5.70 4.57 -3.89
C SER A 2 4.25 4.93 -3.61
N ILE A 3 3.60 4.24 -2.67
CA ILE A 3 2.20 4.49 -2.30
C ILE A 3 2.12 4.64 -0.78
N ASP A 4 1.55 5.76 -0.35
CA ASP A 4 1.34 6.06 1.07
C ASP A 4 -0.06 6.63 1.32
N ALA A 5 -0.50 6.61 2.57
CA ALA A 5 -1.76 7.17 3.03
C ALA A 5 -1.58 7.92 4.36
N THR A 6 -1.94 9.20 4.38
CA THR A 6 -1.90 10.02 5.60
C THR A 6 -3.29 10.51 6.02
N GLY A 7 -3.63 10.30 7.29
CA GLY A 7 -4.85 10.84 7.91
C GLY A 7 -4.63 12.20 8.59
N GLY A 8 -3.42 12.77 8.50
CA GLY A 8 -3.03 13.98 9.23
C GLY A 8 -3.37 15.30 8.52
N LEU A 9 -3.73 15.25 7.24
CA LEU A 9 -3.91 16.45 6.41
C LEU A 9 -5.35 16.95 6.33
N LEU A 10 -6.33 16.07 6.60
CA LEU A 10 -7.74 16.35 6.36
C LEU A 10 -8.50 16.49 7.67
N LYS A 11 -9.26 17.59 7.80
CA LYS A 11 -10.15 17.81 8.92
C LYS A 11 -11.39 16.91 8.78
N LYS A 12 -11.82 16.32 9.90
CA LYS A 12 -13.08 15.59 9.97
C LYS A 12 -14.26 16.50 9.59
N LEU A 13 -15.19 15.95 8.81
CA LEU A 13 -16.37 16.67 8.33
C LEU A 13 -17.50 16.59 9.35
N THR A 14 -18.22 17.69 9.57
CA THR A 14 -19.49 17.68 10.31
C THR A 14 -20.61 17.26 9.38
N ARG A 15 -21.29 16.15 9.69
CA ARG A 15 -22.25 15.50 8.77
C ARG A 15 -23.71 15.82 9.05
N THR A 16 -24.05 16.14 10.29
CA THR A 16 -25.44 16.31 10.71
C THR A 16 -25.60 17.57 11.54
N SER A 17 -26.85 18.04 11.63
CA SER A 17 -27.26 19.10 12.57
C SER A 17 -27.00 18.74 14.04
N LEU A 18 -26.73 17.47 14.34
CA LEU A 18 -26.31 16.96 15.66
C LEU A 18 -24.80 17.05 15.88
N ASN A 19 -24.05 17.74 15.01
CA ASN A 19 -22.60 17.88 15.07
C ASN A 19 -21.82 16.55 15.05
N LEU A 20 -22.36 15.51 14.40
CA LEU A 20 -21.64 14.25 14.22
C LEU A 20 -20.46 14.43 13.25
N LEU A 21 -19.28 13.98 13.67
CA LEU A 21 -18.07 14.02 12.86
C LEU A 21 -17.93 12.77 11.99
N SER A 22 -17.28 12.91 10.84
CA SER A 22 -16.81 11.78 10.04
C SER A 22 -15.76 10.93 10.77
N GLY A 23 -15.50 9.73 10.26
CA GLY A 23 -14.28 9.00 10.56
C GLY A 23 -13.01 9.75 10.11
N HIS A 24 -11.86 9.11 10.30
CA HIS A 24 -10.60 9.63 9.77
C HIS A 24 -10.64 9.61 8.24
N ILE A 25 -10.31 10.75 7.61
CA ILE A 25 -10.22 10.86 6.17
C ILE A 25 -8.75 10.82 5.80
N PHE A 26 -8.40 9.87 4.94
CA PHE A 26 -7.04 9.65 4.48
C PHE A 26 -6.86 10.27 3.10
N LEU A 27 -5.73 10.95 2.91
CA LEU A 27 -5.17 11.25 1.60
C LEU A 27 -4.24 10.10 1.23
N TYR A 28 -4.59 9.40 0.15
CA TYR A 28 -3.76 8.40 -0.50
C TYR A 28 -3.03 9.06 -1.66
N GLU A 29 -1.75 8.75 -1.80
CA GLU A 29 -0.92 9.27 -2.88
C GLU A 29 -0.02 8.17 -3.43
N ALA A 30 0.05 8.09 -4.76
CA ALA A 30 1.00 7.25 -5.47
C ALA A 30 1.97 8.14 -6.26
N VAL A 31 3.27 7.93 -6.06
CA VAL A 31 4.34 8.77 -6.59
C VAL A 31 5.35 7.92 -7.36
N VAL A 32 5.78 8.42 -8.51
CA VAL A 32 6.90 7.85 -9.27
C VAL A 32 8.14 8.72 -9.04
N SER A 33 9.25 8.07 -8.72
CA SER A 33 10.57 8.71 -8.63
C SER A 33 11.24 8.68 -10.00
N THR A 34 11.72 9.82 -10.46
CA THR A 34 12.43 10.01 -11.73
C THR A 34 13.74 10.75 -11.49
N SER A 35 14.61 10.83 -12.50
CA SER A 35 15.85 11.62 -12.42
C SER A 35 15.63 13.12 -12.17
N VAL A 36 14.44 13.63 -12.52
CA VAL A 36 14.07 15.05 -12.35
C VAL A 36 13.27 15.32 -11.08
N GLY A 37 12.95 14.28 -10.29
CA GLY A 37 12.24 14.39 -9.03
C GLY A 37 11.06 13.43 -8.90
N HIS A 38 10.20 13.74 -7.93
CA HIS A 38 9.05 12.94 -7.54
C HIS A 38 7.77 13.49 -8.19
N ILE A 39 7.08 12.65 -8.95
CA ILE A 39 5.87 13.04 -9.70
C ILE A 39 4.68 12.25 -9.14
N PRO A 40 3.64 12.89 -8.62
CA PRO A 40 2.42 12.20 -8.23
C PRO A 40 1.69 11.71 -9.48
N VAL A 41 1.28 10.43 -9.49
CA VAL A 41 0.62 9.80 -10.64
C VAL A 41 -0.84 9.48 -10.39
N THR A 42 -1.25 9.34 -9.13
CA THR A 42 -2.67 9.24 -8.76
C THR A 42 -2.84 9.57 -7.27
N GLN A 43 -4.02 10.09 -6.92
CA GLN A 43 -4.39 10.49 -5.57
C GLN A 43 -5.83 10.07 -5.28
N MET A 44 -6.16 9.81 -4.02
CA MET A 44 -7.52 9.56 -3.56
C MET A 44 -7.72 10.15 -2.17
N VAL A 45 -8.87 10.77 -1.94
CA VAL A 45 -9.33 11.15 -0.60
C VAL A 45 -10.45 10.21 -0.21
N SER A 46 -10.30 9.51 0.92
CA SER A 46 -11.29 8.53 1.36
C SER A 46 -11.30 8.37 2.88
N GLU A 47 -12.50 8.31 3.46
CA GLU A 47 -12.70 7.83 4.84
C GLU A 47 -12.62 6.30 4.95
N LYS A 48 -12.95 5.60 3.85
CA LYS A 48 -12.84 4.14 3.80
C LYS A 48 -11.38 3.74 3.62
N HIS A 49 -10.86 3.01 4.61
CA HIS A 49 -9.55 2.37 4.60
C HIS A 49 -9.70 0.85 4.54
N ASP A 50 -10.04 0.32 3.36
CA ASP A 50 -10.18 -1.10 3.12
C ASP A 50 -9.56 -1.53 1.78
N THR A 51 -9.23 -2.81 1.68
CA THR A 51 -8.56 -3.41 0.53
C THR A 51 -9.31 -3.19 -0.79
N LEU A 52 -10.64 -3.28 -0.78
CA LEU A 52 -11.44 -3.20 -2.01
C LEU A 52 -11.52 -1.75 -2.51
N THR A 53 -11.70 -0.79 -1.61
CA THR A 53 -11.71 0.64 -1.95
C THR A 53 -10.36 1.05 -2.56
N ILE A 54 -9.25 0.67 -1.93
CA ILE A 54 -7.90 0.99 -2.44
C ILE A 54 -7.63 0.24 -3.76
N PHE A 55 -8.02 -1.04 -3.87
CA PHE A 55 -7.88 -1.81 -5.12
C PHE A 55 -8.64 -1.15 -6.27
N TYR A 56 -9.86 -0.67 -6.03
CA TYR A 56 -10.64 0.01 -7.04
C TYR A 56 -9.95 1.29 -7.52
N TRP A 57 -9.42 2.10 -6.60
CA TRP A 57 -8.65 3.31 -6.94
C TRP A 57 -7.41 3.01 -7.78
N LEU A 58 -6.59 2.04 -7.36
CA LEU A 58 -5.43 1.61 -8.13
C LEU A 58 -5.84 1.03 -9.50
N GLY A 59 -6.96 0.31 -9.56
CA GLY A 59 -7.54 -0.19 -10.79
C GLY A 59 -7.99 0.92 -11.75
N GLN A 60 -8.55 2.02 -11.25
CA GLN A 60 -8.87 3.18 -12.11
C GLN A 60 -7.60 3.81 -12.68
N TRP A 61 -6.54 3.95 -11.88
CA TRP A 61 -5.25 4.42 -12.38
C TRP A 61 -4.68 3.48 -13.45
N MET A 62 -4.77 2.16 -13.25
CA MET A 62 -4.29 1.16 -14.20
C MET A 62 -4.98 1.20 -15.57
N LYS A 63 -6.22 1.72 -15.66
CA LYS A 63 -6.89 1.93 -16.96
C LYS A 63 -6.22 3.01 -17.80
N CYS A 64 -5.58 3.99 -17.15
CA CYS A 64 -4.86 5.06 -17.81
C CYS A 64 -3.35 4.77 -17.94
N ALA A 65 -2.84 3.80 -17.17
CA ALA A 65 -1.44 3.42 -17.19
C ALA A 65 -1.11 2.51 -18.38
N ILE A 66 0.03 2.77 -19.02
CA ILE A 66 0.53 1.96 -20.14
C ILE A 66 0.97 0.57 -19.65
N LYS A 67 1.52 0.49 -18.43
CA LYS A 67 2.08 -0.74 -17.85
C LYS A 67 1.91 -0.73 -16.34
N SER A 68 1.72 -1.93 -15.77
CA SER A 68 1.84 -2.17 -14.32
C SER A 68 3.25 -1.84 -13.82
N PRO A 69 3.40 -1.28 -12.59
CA PRO A 69 4.71 -1.06 -12.00
C PRO A 69 5.48 -2.38 -11.82
N ASN A 70 6.79 -2.36 -12.07
CA ASN A 70 7.66 -3.51 -11.76
C ASN A 70 7.88 -3.66 -10.24
N GLU A 71 7.87 -2.54 -9.52
CA GLU A 71 8.08 -2.49 -8.07
C GLU A 71 7.20 -1.41 -7.44
N VAL A 72 6.60 -1.76 -6.31
CA VAL A 72 5.83 -0.87 -5.45
C VAL A 72 6.39 -0.89 -4.03
N VAL A 73 6.66 0.29 -3.48
CA VAL A 73 7.01 0.49 -2.07
C VAL A 73 5.78 1.04 -1.35
N CYS A 74 5.40 0.43 -0.23
CA CYS A 74 4.29 0.93 0.59
C CYS A 74 4.50 0.63 2.07
N ASP A 75 3.66 1.23 2.90
CA ASP A 75 3.57 0.94 4.32
C ASP A 75 3.15 -0.51 4.61
N PHE A 76 3.40 -0.96 5.84
CA PHE A 76 2.95 -2.26 6.33
C PHE A 76 1.44 -2.31 6.69
N SER A 77 0.59 -1.63 5.91
CA SER A 77 -0.87 -1.72 6.03
C SER A 77 -1.38 -2.93 5.26
N LYS A 78 -2.14 -3.81 5.94
CA LYS A 78 -2.78 -4.96 5.29
C LYS A 78 -3.74 -4.53 4.17
N ALA A 79 -4.40 -3.38 4.31
CA ALA A 79 -5.30 -2.86 3.28
C ALA A 79 -4.53 -2.43 2.02
N LEU A 80 -3.41 -1.72 2.19
CA LEU A 80 -2.52 -1.34 1.08
C LEU A 80 -1.90 -2.58 0.42
N LEU A 81 -1.24 -3.45 1.20
CA LEU A 81 -0.60 -4.66 0.69
C LEU A 81 -1.58 -5.55 -0.08
N GLY A 82 -2.78 -5.75 0.47
CA GLY A 82 -3.81 -6.56 -0.17
C GLY A 82 -4.42 -5.92 -1.42
N ALA A 83 -4.43 -4.59 -1.51
CA ALA A 83 -4.94 -3.86 -2.66
C ALA A 83 -3.92 -3.87 -3.79
N ILE A 84 -2.65 -3.64 -3.47
CA ILE A 84 -1.50 -3.67 -4.39
C ILE A 84 -1.34 -5.06 -4.99
N SER A 85 -1.41 -6.13 -4.17
CA SER A 85 -1.31 -7.51 -4.69
C SER A 85 -2.42 -7.82 -5.70
N ARG A 86 -3.64 -7.30 -5.48
CA ARG A 86 -4.76 -7.48 -6.40
C ARG A 86 -4.61 -6.62 -7.65
N ALA A 87 -4.22 -5.35 -7.49
CA ALA A 87 -4.12 -4.39 -8.59
C ALA A 87 -2.99 -4.71 -9.57
N PHE A 88 -1.83 -5.11 -9.05
CA PHE A 88 -0.61 -5.21 -9.87
C PHE A 88 -0.08 -6.64 -10.04
N CYS A 89 -0.60 -7.61 -9.28
CA CYS A 89 -0.19 -9.01 -9.37
C CYS A 89 -1.35 -9.92 -9.80
N ASN A 90 -2.08 -9.53 -10.86
CA ASN A 90 -3.11 -10.33 -11.52
C ASN A 90 -4.27 -10.78 -10.59
N GLY A 91 -4.73 -9.91 -9.69
CA GLY A 91 -5.83 -10.22 -8.79
C GLY A 91 -5.47 -11.13 -7.61
N ASN A 92 -4.17 -11.43 -7.40
CA ASN A 92 -3.74 -12.30 -6.32
C ASN A 92 -4.12 -11.75 -4.94
N SER A 93 -4.59 -12.65 -4.07
CA SER A 93 -4.65 -12.37 -2.64
C SER A 93 -3.23 -12.14 -2.09
N LEU A 94 -3.11 -11.39 -1.01
CA LEU A 94 -1.80 -11.17 -0.36
C LEU A 94 -1.15 -12.48 0.08
N HIS A 95 -1.97 -13.45 0.52
CA HIS A 95 -1.49 -14.78 0.89
C HIS A 95 -0.92 -15.53 -0.32
N ALA A 96 -1.68 -15.61 -1.42
CA ALA A 96 -1.21 -16.26 -2.64
C ALA A 96 0.03 -15.58 -3.23
N TYR A 97 0.11 -14.25 -3.15
CA TYR A 97 1.32 -13.50 -3.53
C TYR A 97 2.53 -13.94 -2.69
N ASN A 98 2.39 -14.01 -1.36
CA ASN A 98 3.46 -14.42 -0.47
C ASN A 98 3.89 -15.87 -0.70
N ASP A 99 2.93 -16.79 -0.88
CA ASP A 99 3.22 -18.20 -1.12
C ASP A 99 3.98 -18.39 -2.44
N ASN A 100 3.60 -17.67 -3.48
CA ASN A 100 4.31 -17.70 -4.77
C ASN A 100 5.74 -17.15 -4.63
N CYS A 101 5.91 -16.03 -3.92
CA CYS A 101 7.25 -15.50 -3.65
C CYS A 101 8.10 -16.50 -2.85
N PHE A 102 7.51 -17.17 -1.86
CA PHE A 102 8.20 -18.17 -1.05
C PHE A 102 8.64 -19.38 -1.87
N LYS A 103 7.78 -19.88 -2.77
CA LYS A 103 8.14 -20.97 -3.71
C LYS A 103 9.35 -20.62 -4.57
N VAL A 104 9.42 -19.37 -5.05
CA VAL A 104 10.58 -18.91 -5.81
C VAL A 104 11.83 -18.87 -4.96
N LEU A 105 11.74 -18.36 -3.73
CA LEU A 105 12.88 -18.28 -2.81
C LEU A 105 13.47 -19.65 -2.44
N ILE A 106 12.64 -20.70 -2.35
CA ILE A 106 13.10 -22.06 -2.07
C ILE A 106 13.50 -22.85 -3.34
N GLY A 107 13.47 -22.23 -4.53
CA GLY A 107 13.81 -22.88 -5.80
C GLY A 107 12.77 -23.88 -6.31
N HIS A 108 11.52 -23.81 -5.83
CA HIS A 108 10.42 -24.66 -6.32
C HIS A 108 9.70 -24.08 -7.54
N ASP A 109 9.91 -22.79 -7.83
CA ASP A 109 9.34 -22.08 -8.98
C ASP A 109 10.34 -21.01 -9.43
N ASP A 110 10.33 -20.65 -10.71
CA ASP A 110 11.16 -19.58 -11.28
C ASP A 110 10.32 -18.35 -11.67
N LYS A 111 8.98 -18.46 -11.56
CA LYS A 111 8.06 -17.42 -11.98
C LYS A 111 7.97 -16.29 -10.96
N LEU A 112 8.71 -15.22 -11.23
CA LEU A 112 8.64 -13.98 -10.45
C LEU A 112 7.25 -13.32 -10.52
N PRO A 113 6.84 -12.61 -9.44
CA PRO A 113 5.61 -11.85 -9.47
C PRO A 113 5.69 -10.70 -10.49
N PRO A 114 4.58 -10.32 -11.14
CA PRO A 114 4.57 -9.22 -12.13
C PRO A 114 4.99 -7.87 -11.55
N CYS A 115 4.71 -7.67 -10.26
CA CYS A 115 5.10 -6.50 -9.49
C CYS A 115 5.69 -6.97 -8.16
N TYR A 116 6.89 -6.49 -7.82
CA TYR A 116 7.51 -6.73 -6.53
C TYR A 116 6.98 -5.72 -5.49
N ILE A 117 6.43 -6.22 -4.39
CA ILE A 117 5.89 -5.41 -3.29
C ILE A 117 6.94 -5.33 -2.19
N ARG A 118 7.41 -4.11 -1.91
CA ARG A 118 8.37 -3.80 -0.85
C ARG A 118 7.69 -3.02 0.26
N ILE A 119 8.10 -3.32 1.48
CA ILE A 119 7.65 -2.60 2.67
C ILE A 119 8.62 -1.44 2.89
N ASP A 120 8.08 -0.26 3.19
CA ASP A 120 8.86 0.91 3.58
C ASP A 120 9.79 0.60 4.78
N VAL A 121 11.03 1.09 4.69
CA VAL A 121 12.08 0.76 5.66
C VAL A 121 11.74 1.30 7.06
N ALA A 122 11.15 2.48 7.16
CA ALA A 122 10.78 3.04 8.47
C ALA A 122 9.71 2.18 9.15
N HIS A 123 8.78 1.63 8.36
CA HIS A 123 7.79 0.68 8.86
C HIS A 123 8.41 -0.63 9.32
N VAL A 124 9.38 -1.16 8.57
CA VAL A 124 10.13 -2.35 8.97
C VAL A 124 10.87 -2.12 10.29
N ILE A 125 11.62 -1.02 10.41
CA ILE A 125 12.33 -0.66 11.65
C ILE A 125 11.36 -0.57 12.82
N LYS A 126 10.22 0.11 12.64
CA LYS A 126 9.18 0.24 13.66
C LYS A 126 8.62 -1.10 14.13
N ILE A 127 8.51 -2.10 13.24
CA ILE A 127 8.12 -3.46 13.61
C ILE A 127 9.19 -4.09 14.50
N PHE A 128 10.45 -4.08 14.08
CA PHE A 128 11.55 -4.67 14.84
C PHE A 128 11.75 -4.03 16.21
N CYS A 129 11.68 -2.69 16.31
CA CYS A 129 11.77 -1.97 17.59
C CYS A 129 10.64 -2.31 18.58
N ARG A 130 9.55 -2.93 18.14
CA ARG A 130 8.43 -3.36 19.00
C ARG A 130 8.51 -4.81 19.46
N ILE A 131 9.44 -5.59 18.92
CA ILE A 131 9.60 -7.01 19.27
C ILE A 131 10.28 -7.11 20.63
N LYS A 132 9.55 -7.61 21.63
CA LYS A 132 10.02 -7.65 23.04
C LYS A 132 11.40 -8.30 23.22
N CYS A 133 11.70 -9.38 22.51
CA CYS A 133 12.99 -10.08 22.61
C CYS A 133 14.17 -9.32 21.97
N LEU A 134 13.91 -8.25 21.22
CA LEU A 134 14.92 -7.41 20.57
C LEU A 134 15.09 -6.04 21.26
N ILE A 135 14.30 -5.73 22.29
CA ILE A 135 14.33 -4.43 23.00
C ILE A 135 15.51 -4.34 23.99
N GLY A 136 16.33 -5.40 24.10
CA GLY A 136 17.40 -5.49 25.10
C GLY A 136 16.85 -5.73 26.51
N ILE A 137 17.72 -6.15 27.43
CA ILE A 137 17.40 -6.18 28.85
C ILE A 137 17.31 -4.72 29.30
N LYS A 138 16.17 -4.31 29.87
CA LYS A 138 15.99 -2.98 30.45
C LYS A 138 16.77 -2.81 31.73
#